data_AF-A0A4Y7M1I4-F1
#
_entry.id   AF-A0A4Y7M1I4-F1
#
_cell.length_a   1.000
_cell.length_b   1.000
_cell.length_c   1.000
_cell.angle_alpha   90.00
_cell.angle_beta   90.00
_cell.angle_gamma   90.00
#
_symmetry.space_group_name_H-M   'P 1'
#
loop_
_entity.id
_entity.type
_entity.pdbx_description
1 polymer ?
#
loop_
_entity_poly.entity_id
_entity_poly.type
_entity_poly.pdbx_seq_one_letter_code
_entity_poly.pdbx_strand_id
1 'polypeptide(L)'
;MVTHLLKLVLCILISLGVVAGRAGQYVTCGSAIKLHNLSYKIRLHSHDVKYGSGSGQQSVTGTETTDDVNSHWAIVGPLNKTCKRGEPVDCGSTIRFQHLTTRKFLHSHLFSSPLSGSQEVSAFGENAGVGDSGDHWKVVCDGDFWERDDSVAFRHVDTNVYLASSGHAYGRPINGQLEIVGLTKLDSSCQWKTAEGLYIHTSSFNPKQNTKPEHNEL
;
A
#
# COMPACT_ATOMS: atom_id res chain seq x y z
N MET A 1 -2.54 52.18 11.29
CA MET A 1 -1.37 51.45 11.82
C MET A 1 -1.76 50.12 12.48
N VAL A 2 -2.69 50.13 13.46
CA VAL A 2 -3.12 48.93 14.20
C VAL A 2 -3.71 47.81 13.31
N THR A 3 -4.45 48.16 12.27
CA THR A 3 -5.08 47.21 11.33
C THR A 3 -4.09 46.46 10.45
N HIS A 4 -2.96 47.08 10.09
CA HIS A 4 -1.91 46.43 9.31
C HIS A 4 -1.08 45.48 10.18
N LEU A 5 -0.85 45.84 11.44
CA LEU A 5 -0.17 44.99 12.41
C LEU A 5 -0.99 43.73 12.71
N LEU A 6 -2.30 43.85 12.87
CA LEU A 6 -3.20 42.71 13.13
C LEU A 6 -3.25 41.73 11.95
N LYS A 7 -3.26 42.23 10.70
CA LYS A 7 -3.20 41.39 9.50
C LYS A 7 -1.86 40.66 9.36
N LEU A 8 -0.75 41.33 9.69
CA LEU A 8 0.58 40.74 9.65
C LEU A 8 0.72 39.62 10.69
N VAL A 9 0.24 39.84 11.92
CA VAL A 9 0.22 38.83 12.98
C VAL A 9 -0.67 37.65 12.59
N LEU A 10 -1.83 37.89 11.97
CA LEU A 10 -2.70 36.80 11.50
C LEU A 10 -2.03 36.00 10.36
N CYS A 11 -1.36 36.65 9.40
CA CYS A 11 -0.59 35.94 8.36
C CYS A 11 0.56 35.11 8.95
N ILE A 12 1.26 35.63 9.97
CA ILE A 12 2.34 34.92 10.66
C ILE A 12 1.80 33.73 11.47
N LEU A 13 0.64 33.87 12.12
CA LEU A 13 -0.02 32.77 12.84
C LEU A 13 -0.55 31.70 11.86
N ILE A 14 -1.04 32.09 10.69
CA ILE A 14 -1.45 31.16 9.62
C ILE A 14 -0.23 30.43 9.05
N SER A 15 0.91 31.10 8.85
CA SER A 15 2.13 30.44 8.36
C SER A 15 2.83 29.59 9.43
N LEU A 16 2.75 29.95 10.70
CA LEU A 16 3.23 29.13 11.83
C LEU A 16 2.33 27.92 12.14
N GLY A 17 1.04 28.01 11.82
CA GLY A 17 0.06 26.94 12.05
C GLY A 17 0.14 25.75 11.08
N VAL A 18 0.98 25.82 10.04
CA VAL A 18 1.11 24.75 9.02
C VAL A 18 2.35 23.87 9.24
N VAL A 19 3.04 24.00 10.38
CA VAL A 19 3.97 22.94 10.83
C VAL A 19 3.18 21.86 11.55
N ALA A 20 2.26 21.21 10.81
CA ALA A 20 1.72 19.93 11.26
C ALA A 20 2.90 18.97 11.36
N GLY A 21 3.13 18.39 12.54
CA GLY A 21 4.25 17.49 12.79
C GLY A 21 4.29 16.36 11.77
N ARG A 22 5.24 16.42 10.83
CA ARG A 22 5.49 15.40 9.78
C ARG A 22 6.15 14.13 10.35
N ALA A 23 5.74 13.70 11.54
CA ALA A 23 6.21 12.44 12.10
C ALA A 23 5.47 11.28 11.42
N GLY A 24 6.10 10.64 10.45
CA GLY A 24 5.57 9.44 9.78
C GLY A 24 4.81 9.70 8.48
N GLN A 25 5.40 10.47 7.56
CA GLN A 25 4.81 10.78 6.26
C GLN A 25 4.86 9.60 5.27
N TYR A 26 5.94 8.80 5.32
CA TYR A 26 6.22 7.79 4.30
C TYR A 26 5.88 6.37 4.75
N VAL A 27 5.51 5.54 3.78
CA VAL A 27 5.48 4.08 3.93
C VAL A 27 6.92 3.59 4.02
N THR A 28 7.18 2.69 4.97
CA THR A 28 8.54 2.17 5.22
C THR A 28 8.61 0.66 5.09
N CYS A 29 9.78 0.18 4.69
CA CYS A 29 10.18 -1.22 4.72
C CYS A 29 9.82 -1.89 6.06
N GLY A 30 9.12 -3.02 5.98
CA GLY A 30 8.64 -3.79 7.13
C GLY A 30 7.29 -3.33 7.70
N SER A 31 6.73 -2.21 7.24
CA SER A 31 5.39 -1.78 7.65
C SER A 31 4.34 -2.80 7.20
N ALA A 32 3.26 -2.93 8.00
CA ALA A 32 2.09 -3.71 7.65
C ALA A 32 0.94 -2.76 7.34
N ILE A 33 0.37 -2.83 6.15
CA ILE A 33 -0.65 -1.89 5.68
C ILE A 33 -1.86 -2.61 5.09
N LYS A 34 -3.00 -1.91 5.00
CA LYS A 34 -4.06 -2.24 4.05
C LYS A 34 -3.90 -1.35 2.82
N LEU A 35 -4.21 -1.90 1.65
CA LEU A 35 -4.31 -1.13 0.40
C LEU A 35 -5.77 -0.92 0.05
N HIS A 36 -6.20 0.34 0.04
CA HIS A 36 -7.57 0.75 -0.25
C HIS A 36 -7.67 1.24 -1.70
N ASN A 37 -8.50 0.58 -2.51
CA ASN A 37 -8.77 0.99 -3.89
C ASN A 37 -9.65 2.25 -3.89
N LEU A 38 -9.21 3.30 -4.60
CA LEU A 38 -9.90 4.58 -4.56
C LEU A 38 -11.21 4.61 -5.35
N SER A 39 -11.33 3.82 -6.43
CA SER A 39 -12.55 3.77 -7.24
C SER A 39 -13.63 2.88 -6.62
N TYR A 40 -13.26 1.68 -6.20
CA TYR A 40 -14.20 0.67 -5.73
C TYR A 40 -14.37 0.60 -4.21
N LYS A 41 -13.62 1.40 -3.44
CA LYS A 41 -13.71 1.52 -1.97
C LYS A 41 -13.51 0.20 -1.19
N ILE A 42 -12.73 -0.70 -1.78
CA ILE A 42 -12.38 -2.02 -1.23
C ILE A 42 -10.95 -2.05 -0.71
N ARG A 43 -10.63 -3.00 0.15
CA ARG A 43 -9.28 -3.34 0.61
C ARG A 43 -8.77 -4.58 -0.09
N LEU A 44 -7.51 -4.54 -0.53
CA LEU A 44 -6.82 -5.71 -1.05
C LEU A 44 -6.81 -6.82 0.00
N HIS A 45 -7.24 -8.02 -0.38
CA HIS A 45 -7.58 -9.10 0.54
C HIS A 45 -7.19 -10.46 -0.05
N SER A 46 -6.76 -11.39 0.80
CA SER A 46 -6.52 -12.78 0.41
C SER A 46 -6.86 -13.73 1.54
N HIS A 47 -7.08 -15.00 1.26
CA HIS A 47 -7.61 -15.98 2.21
C HIS A 47 -7.35 -17.40 1.69
N ASP A 48 -7.66 -18.44 2.46
CA ASP A 48 -7.40 -19.82 2.06
C ASP A 48 -8.46 -20.41 1.10
N VAL A 49 -8.73 -19.69 0.00
CA VAL A 49 -9.51 -20.16 -1.15
C VAL A 49 -8.62 -20.02 -2.37
N LYS A 50 -8.69 -21.00 -3.27
CA LYS A 50 -7.93 -21.01 -4.51
C LYS A 50 -8.85 -20.72 -5.70
N TYR A 51 -8.28 -20.19 -6.77
CA TYR A 51 -9.00 -20.09 -8.03
C TYR A 51 -9.34 -21.50 -8.55
N GLY A 52 -10.54 -21.67 -9.09
CA GLY A 52 -10.96 -22.89 -9.79
C GLY A 52 -10.57 -22.91 -11.28
N SER A 53 -9.97 -21.82 -11.76
CA SER A 53 -9.51 -21.58 -13.13
C SER A 53 -8.15 -20.90 -13.11
N GLY A 54 -7.61 -20.57 -14.28
CA GLY A 54 -6.32 -19.87 -14.38
C GLY A 54 -5.19 -20.72 -13.81
N SER A 55 -4.41 -20.15 -12.89
CA SER A 55 -3.27 -20.86 -12.31
C SER A 55 -3.63 -21.87 -11.22
N GLY A 56 -4.85 -21.80 -10.67
CA GLY A 56 -5.25 -22.56 -9.49
C GLY A 56 -4.57 -22.13 -8.18
N GLN A 57 -3.87 -21.00 -8.16
CA GLN A 57 -3.22 -20.44 -6.97
C GLN A 57 -4.24 -19.82 -5.99
N GLN A 58 -3.76 -19.38 -4.82
CA GLN A 58 -4.60 -18.73 -3.81
C GLN A 58 -5.16 -17.41 -4.36
N SER A 59 -6.45 -17.17 -4.14
CA SER A 59 -7.14 -16.00 -4.69
C SER A 59 -6.76 -14.71 -3.98
N VAL A 60 -6.73 -13.62 -4.76
CA VAL A 60 -6.63 -12.25 -4.27
C VAL A 60 -7.87 -11.50 -4.73
N THR A 61 -8.45 -10.76 -3.80
CA THR A 61 -9.78 -10.17 -3.92
C THR A 61 -9.80 -8.78 -3.30
N GLY A 62 -10.88 -8.06 -3.51
CA GLY A 62 -11.19 -6.83 -2.80
C GLY A 62 -12.39 -7.00 -1.87
N THR A 63 -12.27 -6.57 -0.63
CA THR A 63 -13.38 -6.61 0.35
C THR A 63 -13.73 -5.21 0.85
N GLU A 64 -15.02 -4.94 1.09
CA GLU A 64 -15.45 -3.69 1.73
C GLU A 64 -15.19 -3.70 3.24
N THR A 65 -14.98 -4.87 3.85
CA THR A 65 -14.72 -5.04 5.28
C THR A 65 -13.46 -4.29 5.71
N THR A 66 -13.59 -3.36 6.64
CA THR A 66 -12.51 -2.44 7.01
C THR A 66 -11.56 -3.00 8.05
N ASP A 67 -12.01 -3.90 8.91
CA ASP A 67 -11.32 -4.43 10.09
C ASP A 67 -10.76 -5.84 9.91
N ASP A 68 -10.91 -6.44 8.72
CA ASP A 68 -10.41 -7.79 8.45
C ASP A 68 -8.88 -7.88 8.53
N VAL A 69 -8.39 -8.88 9.28
CA VAL A 69 -6.95 -9.17 9.41
C VAL A 69 -6.34 -9.64 8.10
N ASN A 70 -7.12 -10.30 7.24
CA ASN A 70 -6.74 -10.82 5.94
C ASN A 70 -6.57 -9.75 4.85
N SER A 71 -6.70 -8.48 5.23
CA SER A 71 -6.37 -7.33 4.38
C SER A 71 -5.01 -6.71 4.71
N HIS A 72 -4.24 -7.29 5.64
CA HIS A 72 -2.91 -6.78 5.97
C HIS A 72 -1.81 -7.40 5.11
N TRP A 73 -0.98 -6.51 4.57
CA TRP A 73 0.17 -6.85 3.73
C TRP A 73 1.43 -6.19 4.30
N ALA A 74 2.47 -6.98 4.54
CA ALA A 74 3.79 -6.47 4.88
C ALA A 74 4.54 -6.01 3.63
N ILE A 75 5.16 -4.84 3.74
CA ILE A 75 6.05 -4.30 2.71
C ILE A 75 7.45 -4.87 2.91
N VAL A 76 7.94 -5.63 1.94
CA VAL A 76 9.29 -6.21 1.98
C VAL A 76 10.06 -5.91 0.69
N GLY A 77 11.38 -6.01 0.79
CA GLY A 77 12.27 -5.80 -0.36
C GLY A 77 12.18 -6.92 -1.40
N PRO A 78 12.73 -6.68 -2.60
CA PRO A 78 12.78 -7.69 -3.65
C PRO A 78 13.71 -8.85 -3.24
N LEU A 79 13.64 -9.95 -3.99
CA LEU A 79 14.46 -11.14 -3.73
C LEU A 79 15.95 -10.79 -3.68
N ASN A 80 16.66 -11.34 -2.70
CA ASN A 80 18.10 -11.17 -2.49
C ASN A 80 18.57 -9.71 -2.36
N LYS A 81 17.68 -8.76 -2.07
CA LYS A 81 18.05 -7.38 -1.72
C LYS A 81 17.53 -7.01 -0.33
N THR A 82 18.33 -6.26 0.40
CA THR A 82 17.96 -5.77 1.73
C THR A 82 17.04 -4.56 1.59
N CYS A 83 15.91 -4.59 2.30
CA CYS A 83 15.00 -3.46 2.50
C CYS A 83 14.98 -3.24 4.01
N LYS A 84 15.72 -2.23 4.47
CA LYS A 84 16.02 -2.10 5.89
C LYS A 84 14.76 -1.65 6.62
N ARG A 85 14.41 -2.35 7.69
CA ARG A 85 13.25 -2.01 8.53
C ARG A 85 13.25 -0.52 8.90
N GLY A 86 12.14 0.17 8.60
CA GLY A 86 11.96 1.61 8.87
C GLY A 86 12.52 2.56 7.81
N GLU A 87 13.18 2.05 6.77
CA GLU A 87 13.61 2.85 5.61
C GLU A 87 12.39 3.24 4.75
N PRO A 88 12.24 4.51 4.35
CA PRO A 88 11.20 4.94 3.41
C PRO A 88 11.28 4.18 2.08
N VAL A 89 10.12 3.91 1.48
CA VAL A 89 10.05 3.27 0.16
C VAL A 89 10.12 4.35 -0.92
N ASP A 90 11.12 4.29 -1.79
CA ASP A 90 11.26 5.25 -2.90
C ASP A 90 10.16 5.07 -3.95
N CYS A 91 9.67 6.16 -4.53
CA CYS A 91 8.87 6.10 -5.74
C CYS A 91 9.71 5.51 -6.89
N GLY A 92 9.14 4.57 -7.63
CA GLY A 92 9.84 3.85 -8.69
C GLY A 92 10.68 2.66 -8.21
N SER A 93 10.80 2.43 -6.90
CA SER A 93 11.45 1.22 -6.37
C SER A 93 10.60 -0.03 -6.59
N THR A 94 11.25 -1.20 -6.53
CA THR A 94 10.58 -2.50 -6.57
C THR A 94 10.44 -3.05 -5.17
N ILE A 95 9.23 -3.47 -4.82
CA ILE A 95 8.87 -4.08 -3.54
C ILE A 95 8.12 -5.40 -3.77
N ARG A 96 7.83 -6.10 -2.68
CA ARG A 96 6.88 -7.21 -2.64
C ARG A 96 5.89 -7.01 -1.50
N PHE A 97 4.66 -7.48 -1.69
CA PHE A 97 3.61 -7.48 -0.67
C PHE A 97 3.45 -8.88 -0.11
N GLN A 98 3.78 -9.11 1.16
CA GLN A 98 3.53 -10.38 1.82
C GLN A 98 2.20 -10.35 2.58
N HIS A 99 1.26 -11.20 2.22
CA HIS A 99 0.02 -11.39 2.97
C HIS A 99 0.36 -11.92 4.38
N LEU A 100 -0.07 -11.21 5.43
CA LEU A 100 0.38 -11.55 6.79
C LEU A 100 -0.12 -12.91 7.27
N THR A 101 -1.38 -13.25 6.98
CA THR A 101 -2.00 -14.49 7.48
C THR A 101 -1.42 -15.72 6.79
N THR A 102 -1.31 -15.69 5.45
CA THR A 102 -0.90 -16.88 4.67
C THR A 102 0.58 -16.91 4.31
N ARG A 103 1.33 -15.82 4.56
CA ARG A 103 2.76 -15.64 4.25
C ARG A 103 3.11 -15.73 2.77
N LYS A 104 2.10 -15.73 1.90
CA LYS A 104 2.22 -15.69 0.44
C LYS A 104 2.44 -14.27 -0.06
N PHE A 105 3.00 -14.13 -1.25
CA PHE A 105 3.24 -12.85 -1.91
C PHE A 105 2.16 -12.53 -2.92
N LEU A 106 1.82 -11.24 -3.02
CA LEU A 106 1.02 -10.73 -4.14
C LEU A 106 1.79 -11.00 -5.44
N HIS A 107 1.17 -11.75 -6.34
CA HIS A 107 1.83 -12.34 -7.49
C HIS A 107 1.02 -12.12 -8.77
N SER A 108 1.70 -12.05 -9.91
CA SER A 108 1.04 -12.07 -11.21
C SER A 108 1.90 -12.75 -12.27
N HIS A 109 1.22 -13.19 -13.33
CA HIS A 109 1.77 -14.08 -14.37
C HIS A 109 0.81 -14.13 -15.57
N LEU A 110 1.20 -14.83 -16.63
CA LEU A 110 0.44 -14.91 -17.89
C LEU A 110 -0.74 -15.91 -17.85
N PHE A 111 -1.61 -15.78 -16.85
CA PHE A 111 -2.89 -16.50 -16.75
C PHE A 111 -4.06 -15.51 -16.83
N SER A 112 -5.19 -15.97 -17.38
CA SER A 112 -6.43 -15.18 -17.40
C SER A 112 -7.13 -15.19 -16.04
N SER A 113 -7.64 -14.04 -15.64
CA SER A 113 -8.39 -13.87 -14.40
C SER A 113 -9.77 -14.54 -14.49
N PRO A 114 -10.34 -14.98 -13.35
CA PRO A 114 -11.51 -15.87 -13.36
C PRO A 114 -12.82 -15.27 -13.90
N LEU A 115 -13.05 -13.95 -13.75
CA LEU A 115 -14.32 -13.31 -14.10
C LEU A 115 -14.20 -12.45 -15.36
N SER A 116 -13.21 -11.55 -15.42
CA SER A 116 -13.06 -10.61 -16.53
C SER A 116 -12.14 -11.10 -17.66
N GLY A 117 -11.37 -12.16 -17.45
CA GLY A 117 -10.37 -12.64 -18.42
C GLY A 117 -9.16 -11.71 -18.59
N SER A 118 -8.99 -10.73 -17.68
CA SER A 118 -7.81 -9.86 -17.59
C SER A 118 -6.58 -10.66 -17.12
N GLN A 119 -5.45 -10.02 -16.81
CA GLN A 119 -4.32 -10.77 -16.23
C GLN A 119 -4.63 -11.15 -14.77
N GLU A 120 -4.41 -12.42 -14.41
CA GLU A 120 -4.64 -12.95 -13.06
C GLU A 120 -3.66 -12.32 -12.05
N VAL A 121 -4.19 -11.95 -10.89
CA VAL A 121 -3.42 -11.61 -9.69
C VAL A 121 -3.77 -12.62 -8.61
N SER A 122 -2.74 -13.20 -7.99
CA SER A 122 -2.86 -14.31 -7.03
C SER A 122 -1.98 -14.06 -5.80
N ALA A 123 -2.11 -14.95 -4.81
CA ALA A 123 -1.17 -15.05 -3.71
C ALA A 123 -0.32 -16.31 -3.90
N PHE A 124 0.99 -16.14 -4.05
CA PHE A 124 1.93 -17.21 -4.40
C PHE A 124 3.03 -17.42 -3.36
N GLY A 125 3.71 -18.57 -3.43
CA GLY A 125 4.84 -18.91 -2.58
C GLY A 125 4.55 -20.06 -1.61
N GLU A 126 5.56 -20.88 -1.39
CA GLU A 126 5.56 -22.05 -0.48
C GLU A 126 6.51 -21.81 0.71
N ASN A 127 6.46 -22.70 1.72
CA ASN A 127 7.45 -22.81 2.81
C ASN A 127 7.97 -21.47 3.38
N ALA A 128 7.07 -20.72 4.02
CA ALA A 128 7.37 -19.42 4.64
C ALA A 128 7.72 -18.27 3.67
N GLY A 129 7.29 -18.36 2.41
CA GLY A 129 7.38 -17.25 1.45
C GLY A 129 8.61 -17.32 0.55
N VAL A 130 8.97 -18.51 0.07
CA VAL A 130 9.85 -18.61 -1.08
C VAL A 130 9.04 -18.20 -2.31
N GLY A 131 9.45 -17.10 -2.92
CA GLY A 131 8.82 -16.47 -4.07
C GLY A 131 9.76 -16.36 -5.26
N ASP A 132 9.30 -15.75 -6.35
CA ASP A 132 10.07 -15.55 -7.59
C ASP A 132 9.96 -14.10 -8.10
N SER A 133 10.28 -13.85 -9.38
CA SER A 133 10.18 -12.51 -9.98
C SER A 133 8.74 -12.03 -10.17
N GLY A 134 7.76 -12.95 -10.25
CA GLY A 134 6.34 -12.61 -10.38
C GLY A 134 5.73 -11.98 -9.13
N ASP A 135 6.50 -11.90 -8.04
CA ASP A 135 6.10 -11.20 -6.82
C ASP A 135 6.50 -9.71 -6.83
N HIS A 136 7.21 -9.25 -7.86
CA HIS A 136 7.84 -7.92 -7.87
C HIS A 136 6.88 -6.86 -8.42
N TRP A 137 6.64 -5.83 -7.61
CA TRP A 137 5.79 -4.69 -7.95
C TRP A 137 6.59 -3.40 -7.86
N LYS A 138 6.60 -2.64 -8.94
CA LYS A 138 7.16 -1.29 -8.97
C LYS A 138 6.14 -0.31 -8.38
N VAL A 139 6.58 0.49 -7.41
CA VAL A 139 5.79 1.57 -6.82
C VAL A 139 5.72 2.74 -7.79
N VAL A 140 4.51 3.17 -8.16
CA VAL A 140 4.27 4.30 -9.05
C VAL A 140 3.54 5.37 -8.25
N CYS A 141 4.31 6.34 -7.76
CA CYS A 141 3.85 7.49 -6.99
C CYS A 141 4.58 8.76 -7.44
N ASP A 142 4.04 9.90 -7.02
CA ASP A 142 4.65 11.21 -7.22
C ASP A 142 5.65 11.53 -6.10
N GLY A 143 6.67 12.31 -6.43
CA GLY A 143 7.72 12.70 -5.47
C GLY A 143 8.83 11.66 -5.33
N ASP A 144 9.61 11.81 -4.25
CA ASP A 144 10.79 10.96 -4.01
C ASP A 144 10.43 9.65 -3.29
N PHE A 145 9.45 9.69 -2.37
CA PHE A 145 9.06 8.56 -1.52
C PHE A 145 7.56 8.35 -1.51
N TRP A 146 7.15 7.10 -1.27
CA TRP A 146 5.75 6.73 -1.16
C TRP A 146 5.12 7.30 0.13
N GLU A 147 4.29 8.33 -0.03
CA GLU A 147 3.52 8.94 1.05
C GLU A 147 2.28 8.10 1.44
N ARG A 148 1.93 8.07 2.72
CA ARG A 148 0.84 7.23 3.24
C ARG A 148 -0.54 7.63 2.72
N ASP A 149 -0.80 8.93 2.65
CA ASP A 149 -2.12 9.47 2.32
C ASP A 149 -2.33 9.80 0.84
N ASP A 150 -1.29 9.60 0.02
CA ASP A 150 -1.34 9.89 -1.41
C ASP A 150 -1.77 8.68 -2.23
N SER A 151 -2.25 8.98 -3.43
CA SER A 151 -2.58 7.97 -4.43
C SER A 151 -1.31 7.28 -4.94
N VAL A 152 -1.38 5.97 -5.11
CA VAL A 152 -0.29 5.15 -5.61
C VAL A 152 -0.83 4.09 -6.56
N ALA A 153 -0.05 3.73 -7.57
CA ALA A 153 -0.29 2.57 -8.40
C ALA A 153 0.87 1.58 -8.27
N PHE A 154 0.61 0.31 -8.58
CA PHE A 154 1.64 -0.73 -8.54
C PHE A 154 1.69 -1.42 -9.89
N ARG A 155 2.87 -1.40 -10.52
CA ARG A 155 3.10 -2.04 -11.81
C ARG A 155 3.87 -3.34 -11.60
N HIS A 156 3.29 -4.45 -12.01
CA HIS A 156 3.96 -5.74 -12.01
C HIS A 156 5.19 -5.68 -12.91
N VAL A 157 6.34 -6.09 -12.40
CA VAL A 157 7.63 -5.89 -13.08
C VAL A 157 7.74 -6.76 -14.34
N ASP A 158 7.35 -8.03 -14.26
CA ASP A 158 7.57 -8.98 -15.36
C ASP A 158 6.62 -8.75 -16.55
N THR A 159 5.36 -8.40 -16.27
CA THR A 159 4.32 -8.28 -17.33
C THR A 159 3.82 -6.87 -17.56
N ASN A 160 4.34 -5.88 -16.82
CA ASN A 160 4.04 -4.46 -16.99
C ASN A 160 2.58 -4.03 -16.73
N VAL A 161 1.72 -4.91 -16.24
CA VAL A 161 0.33 -4.61 -15.87
C VAL A 161 0.24 -3.88 -14.53
N TYR A 162 -0.81 -3.10 -14.33
CA TYR A 162 -1.11 -2.39 -13.09
C TYR A 162 -2.09 -3.18 -12.24
N LEU A 163 -1.83 -3.26 -10.93
CA LEU A 163 -2.76 -3.83 -9.96
C LEU A 163 -4.05 -3.02 -9.94
N ALA A 164 -5.17 -3.67 -10.21
CA ALA A 164 -6.47 -3.03 -10.32
C ALA A 164 -7.58 -3.92 -9.76
N SER A 165 -8.77 -3.35 -9.56
CA SER A 165 -10.00 -4.12 -9.46
C SER A 165 -10.75 -4.08 -10.78
N SER A 166 -11.29 -5.22 -11.23
CA SER A 166 -12.08 -5.27 -12.45
C SER A 166 -13.52 -4.80 -12.26
N GLY A 167 -13.95 -4.59 -11.01
CA GLY A 167 -15.34 -4.27 -10.65
C GLY A 167 -16.30 -5.47 -10.67
N HIS A 168 -15.86 -6.66 -11.12
CA HIS A 168 -16.68 -7.86 -11.08
C HIS A 168 -16.69 -8.46 -9.68
N ALA A 169 -17.86 -8.87 -9.18
CA ALA A 169 -18.01 -9.48 -7.87
C ALA A 169 -18.12 -11.02 -7.96
N TYR A 170 -17.47 -11.71 -7.03
CA TYR A 170 -17.59 -13.16 -6.89
C TYR A 170 -18.91 -13.58 -6.26
N GLY A 171 -19.36 -14.77 -6.63
CA GLY A 171 -20.43 -15.51 -5.95
C GLY A 171 -19.92 -16.31 -4.75
N ARG A 172 -20.61 -17.41 -4.42
CA ARG A 172 -20.15 -18.33 -3.36
C ARG A 172 -18.78 -18.96 -3.73
N PRO A 173 -17.90 -19.25 -2.75
CA PRO A 173 -18.07 -19.04 -1.31
C PRO A 173 -17.71 -17.63 -0.80
N ILE A 174 -17.16 -16.76 -1.66
CA ILE A 174 -16.63 -15.42 -1.32
C ILE A 174 -17.54 -14.30 -1.83
N ASN A 175 -18.83 -14.42 -1.51
CA ASN A 175 -19.88 -13.58 -2.10
C ASN A 175 -19.61 -12.09 -1.88
N GLY A 176 -19.71 -11.30 -2.96
CA GLY A 176 -19.58 -9.85 -2.91
C GLY A 176 -18.14 -9.33 -2.94
N GLN A 177 -17.12 -10.19 -2.74
CA GLN A 177 -15.74 -9.76 -2.92
C GLN A 177 -15.45 -9.46 -4.39
N LEU A 178 -14.70 -8.39 -4.66
CA LEU A 178 -14.39 -7.97 -6.03
C LEU A 178 -13.13 -8.66 -6.56
N GLU A 179 -13.12 -8.93 -7.86
CA GLU A 179 -11.97 -9.46 -8.58
C GLU A 179 -10.84 -8.42 -8.67
N ILE A 180 -9.62 -8.88 -8.36
CA ILE A 180 -8.37 -8.13 -8.49
C ILE A 180 -7.60 -8.69 -9.69
N VAL A 181 -7.11 -7.80 -10.54
CA VAL A 181 -6.53 -8.13 -11.84
C VAL A 181 -5.33 -7.25 -12.16
N GLY A 182 -4.58 -7.64 -13.19
CA GLY A 182 -3.59 -6.82 -13.86
C GLY A 182 -4.15 -6.19 -15.14
N LEU A 183 -4.11 -4.86 -15.26
CA LEU A 183 -4.50 -4.12 -16.47
C LEU A 183 -3.31 -3.50 -17.18
N THR A 184 -3.28 -3.51 -18.51
CA THR A 184 -2.19 -2.88 -19.29
C THR A 184 -2.26 -1.36 -19.29
N LYS A 185 -3.46 -0.79 -19.16
CA LYS A 185 -3.70 0.65 -19.10
C LYS A 185 -3.84 1.10 -17.65
N LEU A 186 -3.14 2.19 -17.30
CA LEU A 186 -3.34 2.87 -16.04
C LEU A 186 -4.62 3.71 -16.11
N ASP A 187 -5.59 3.43 -15.23
CA ASP A 187 -6.79 4.22 -15.05
C ASP A 187 -7.16 4.35 -13.57
N SER A 188 -8.37 4.83 -13.28
CA SER A 188 -8.85 5.04 -11.90
C SER A 188 -8.92 3.74 -11.08
N SER A 189 -9.20 2.59 -11.71
CA SER A 189 -9.29 1.29 -11.03
C SER A 189 -7.94 0.81 -10.49
N CYS A 190 -6.85 1.36 -11.01
CA CYS A 190 -5.48 1.06 -10.60
C CYS A 190 -4.98 1.95 -9.45
N GLN A 191 -5.80 2.88 -8.95
CA GLN A 191 -5.40 3.83 -7.92
C GLN A 191 -5.70 3.28 -6.52
N TRP A 192 -4.66 3.23 -5.69
CA TRP A 192 -4.69 2.73 -4.33
C TRP A 192 -4.21 3.80 -3.37
N LYS A 193 -4.51 3.61 -2.07
CA LYS A 193 -3.98 4.39 -0.97
C LYS A 193 -3.72 3.48 0.21
N THR A 194 -2.72 3.79 1.04
CA THR A 194 -2.56 3.04 2.29
C THR A 194 -3.67 3.37 3.28
N ALA A 195 -4.05 2.38 4.08
CA ALA A 195 -5.07 2.51 5.11
C ALA A 195 -4.78 1.55 6.27
N GLU A 196 -5.29 1.90 7.47
CA GLU A 196 -5.25 1.07 8.70
C GLU A 196 -3.91 0.33 8.93
N GLY A 197 -2.79 1.02 8.73
CA GLY A 197 -1.45 0.43 8.78
C GLY A 197 -0.72 0.58 10.12
N LEU A 198 0.10 -0.41 10.45
CA LEU A 198 1.17 -0.30 11.45
C LEU A 198 2.47 0.05 10.73
N TYR A 199 2.90 1.29 10.91
CA TYR A 199 4.06 1.83 10.23
C TYR A 199 5.29 1.86 11.11
N ILE A 200 6.41 1.44 10.55
CA ILE A 200 7.67 1.41 11.28
C ILE A 200 8.34 2.78 11.17
N HIS A 201 8.62 3.39 12.32
CA HIS A 201 9.36 4.64 12.37
C HIS A 201 10.81 4.44 11.91
N THR A 202 11.38 5.50 11.34
CA THR A 202 12.81 5.56 11.02
C THR A 202 13.63 5.40 12.31
N SER A 203 14.79 4.77 12.24
CA SER A 203 15.64 4.50 13.41
C SER A 203 16.15 5.77 14.11
N SER A 204 16.01 6.95 13.50
CA SER A 204 16.35 8.26 14.07
C SER A 204 15.21 8.95 14.83
N PHE A 205 14.04 8.30 14.98
CA PHE A 205 12.90 8.88 15.67
C PHE A 205 13.14 8.97 17.19
N ASN A 206 13.30 10.18 17.72
CA ASN A 206 13.38 10.46 19.16
C ASN A 206 12.10 11.16 19.67
N PRO A 207 11.17 10.45 20.32
CA PRO A 207 9.89 11.03 20.76
C PRO A 207 10.03 12.08 21.88
N LYS A 208 11.19 12.18 22.55
CA LYS A 208 11.42 13.12 23.66
C LYS A 208 11.96 14.49 23.24
N GLN A 209 12.32 14.67 21.96
CA GLN A 209 12.86 15.95 21.48
C GLN A 209 11.77 16.99 21.17
N ASN A 210 10.52 16.58 20.97
CA ASN A 210 9.41 17.47 20.61
C ASN A 210 8.59 18.01 21.81
N THR A 211 9.03 17.81 23.06
CA THR A 211 8.23 18.11 24.26
C THR A 211 8.94 18.90 25.37
N LYS A 212 10.04 19.61 25.09
CA LYS A 212 10.58 20.54 26.09
C LYS A 212 10.00 21.95 25.89
N PRO A 213 9.11 22.44 26.78
CA PRO A 213 8.90 23.87 26.92
C PRO A 213 10.19 24.46 27.50
N GLU A 214 10.65 25.54 26.87
CA GLU A 214 11.82 26.30 27.28
C GLU A 214 11.50 27.02 28.60
N HIS A 215 11.83 26.39 29.73
CA HIS A 215 11.82 27.08 31.02
C HIS A 215 13.07 27.97 31.08
N ASN A 216 12.89 29.25 30.75
CA ASN A 216 13.82 30.30 31.18
C ASN A 216 13.64 30.50 32.68
N GLU A 217 14.62 30.05 33.47
CA GLU A 217 14.77 30.50 34.84
C GLU A 217 15.51 31.85 34.84
N LEU A 218 14.90 32.83 35.52
CA LEU A 218 15.48 34.11 35.91
C LEU A 218 16.31 33.94 37.19
#